data_AF-A0A397FS40-F1
#
_entry.id   AF-A0A397FS40-F1
#
_cell.length_a   1.000
_cell.length_b   1.000
_cell.length_c   1.000
_cell.angle_alpha   90.00
_cell.angle_beta   90.00
_cell.angle_gamma   90.00
#
_symmetry.space_group_name_H-M   'P 1'
#
loop_
_entity.id
_entity.type
_entity.pdbx_description
1 polymer ?
#
loop_
_entity_poly.entity_id
_entity_poly.type
_entity_poly.pdbx_seq_one_letter_code
_entity_poly.pdbx_strand_id
1 'polypeptide(L)'
;MIEKQYLYGKVDYTALIKARNFLADIIQNARNDYEKTGTIKAFEFCYELAWRVMKKVLTFHGIDTDNVRDTFRETAKLKLITSAEVWFSYLDKRNITVHTYRKEILDSLFFSITQEFLKDLDYLLAKLEKEAPKYAPNGN
;
A
#
# COMPACT_ATOMS: atom_id res chain seq x y z
N MET A 1 -20.82 1.05 -3.95
CA MET A 1 -20.05 1.04 -2.68
C MET A 1 -19.19 -0.22 -2.68
N ILE A 2 -17.91 -0.15 -2.28
CA ILE A 2 -17.06 -1.36 -2.17
C ILE A 2 -17.51 -2.13 -0.91
N GLU A 3 -17.80 -3.42 -1.06
CA GLU A 3 -18.11 -4.32 0.06
C GLU A 3 -16.94 -4.41 1.05
N LYS A 4 -17.23 -4.65 2.33
CA LYS A 4 -16.15 -4.78 3.32
C LYS A 4 -15.33 -6.04 3.05
N GLN A 5 -14.01 -5.88 3.06
CA GLN A 5 -13.05 -6.94 2.79
C GLN A 5 -12.23 -7.23 4.05
N TYR A 6 -12.22 -8.50 4.45
CA TYR A 6 -11.58 -8.97 5.67
C TYR A 6 -10.68 -10.17 5.39
N LEU A 7 -9.47 -10.15 5.93
CA LEU A 7 -8.63 -11.33 6.02
C LEU A 7 -8.97 -12.07 7.33
N TYR A 8 -9.29 -13.36 7.22
CA TYR A 8 -9.74 -14.24 8.33
C TYR A 8 -10.93 -13.70 9.14
N GLY A 9 -11.75 -12.82 8.55
CA GLY A 9 -12.85 -12.14 9.26
C GLY A 9 -12.39 -11.14 10.35
N LYS A 10 -11.08 -10.88 10.49
CA LYS A 10 -10.53 -10.04 11.57
C LYS A 10 -9.78 -8.81 11.08
N VAL A 11 -9.01 -8.94 9.99
CA VAL A 11 -8.20 -7.82 9.49
C VAL A 11 -8.94 -7.15 8.33
N ASP A 12 -9.58 -6.01 8.62
CA ASP A 12 -10.22 -5.16 7.60
C ASP A 12 -9.15 -4.46 6.75
N TYR A 13 -9.18 -4.70 5.43
CA TYR A 13 -8.33 -4.03 4.45
C TYR A 13 -9.15 -3.26 3.39
N THR A 14 -10.44 -3.03 3.64
CA THR A 14 -11.34 -2.25 2.75
C THR A 14 -10.82 -0.84 2.50
N ALA A 15 -10.29 -0.19 3.54
CA ALA A 15 -9.72 1.15 3.42
C ALA A 15 -8.51 1.18 2.49
N LEU A 16 -7.70 0.11 2.48
CA LEU A 16 -6.55 -0.01 1.60
C LEU A 16 -6.97 -0.14 0.12
N ILE A 17 -8.02 -0.94 -0.16
CA ILE A 17 -8.59 -1.04 -1.52
C ILE A 17 -9.10 0.33 -2.00
N LYS A 18 -9.83 1.06 -1.13
CA LYS A 18 -10.32 2.41 -1.46
C LYS A 18 -9.16 3.37 -1.74
N ALA A 19 -8.12 3.36 -0.91
CA ALA A 19 -6.94 4.18 -1.10
C ALA A 19 -6.18 3.84 -2.39
N ARG A 20 -6.04 2.54 -2.71
CA ARG A 20 -5.45 2.07 -3.97
C ARG A 20 -6.23 2.59 -5.16
N ASN A 21 -7.56 2.48 -5.15
CA ASN A 21 -8.40 2.93 -6.26
C ASN A 21 -8.32 4.44 -6.45
N PHE A 22 -8.34 5.20 -5.35
CA PHE A 22 -8.15 6.65 -5.39
C PHE A 22 -6.76 7.03 -5.95
N LEU A 23 -5.70 6.33 -5.51
CA LEU A 23 -4.36 6.55 -6.02
C LEU A 23 -4.26 6.26 -7.52
N ALA A 24 -4.85 5.16 -8.00
CA ALA A 24 -4.88 4.83 -9.42
C ALA A 24 -5.62 5.89 -10.26
N ASP A 25 -6.74 6.40 -9.75
CA ASP A 25 -7.51 7.46 -10.40
C ASP A 25 -6.73 8.78 -10.49
N ILE A 26 -6.20 9.27 -9.38
CA ILE A 26 -5.48 10.56 -9.35
C ILE A 26 -4.19 10.52 -10.16
N ILE A 27 -3.48 9.38 -10.21
CA ILE A 27 -2.29 9.21 -11.08
C ILE A 27 -2.68 9.38 -12.56
N GLN A 28 -3.82 8.85 -12.99
CA GLN A 28 -4.26 8.95 -14.39
C GLN A 28 -4.81 10.33 -14.74
N ASN A 29 -5.45 10.99 -13.77
CA ASN A 29 -6.27 12.18 -14.01
C ASN A 29 -5.64 13.50 -13.56
N ALA A 30 -4.55 13.51 -12.78
CA ALA A 30 -3.87 14.75 -12.42
C ALA A 30 -3.32 15.48 -13.65
N ARG A 31 -3.63 16.78 -13.76
CA ARG A 31 -3.21 17.67 -14.86
C ARG A 31 -2.50 18.91 -14.36
N ASN A 32 -2.95 19.49 -13.24
CA ASN A 32 -2.37 20.70 -12.67
C ASN A 32 -1.49 20.41 -11.44
N ASP A 33 -0.75 21.44 -10.99
CA ASP A 33 0.21 21.31 -9.88
C ASP A 33 -0.43 20.94 -8.54
N TYR A 34 -1.65 21.41 -8.28
CA TYR A 34 -2.39 21.07 -7.08
C TYR A 34 -2.81 19.59 -7.09
N GLU A 35 -3.28 19.10 -8.23
CA GLU A 35 -3.63 17.68 -8.41
C GLU A 35 -2.40 16.77 -8.31
N LYS A 36 -1.27 17.16 -8.91
CA LYS A 36 0.01 16.44 -8.76
C LYS A 36 0.47 16.39 -7.31
N THR A 37 0.31 17.49 -6.57
CA THR A 37 0.57 17.52 -5.11
C THR A 37 -0.40 16.58 -4.38
N GLY A 38 -1.66 16.54 -4.81
CA GLY A 38 -2.66 15.57 -4.34
C GLY A 38 -2.21 14.12 -4.54
N THR A 39 -1.57 13.79 -5.67
CA THR A 39 -1.02 12.45 -5.94
C THR A 39 0.06 12.08 -4.92
N ILE A 40 0.92 13.02 -4.51
CA ILE A 40 1.91 12.80 -3.44
C ILE A 40 1.21 12.44 -2.14
N LYS A 41 0.18 13.20 -1.75
CA LYS A 41 -0.57 12.92 -0.51
C LYS A 41 -1.35 11.61 -0.58
N ALA A 42 -1.93 11.28 -1.73
CA ALA A 42 -2.61 10.02 -1.96
C ALA A 42 -1.64 8.84 -1.81
N PHE A 43 -0.42 8.94 -2.38
CA PHE A 43 0.63 7.95 -2.23
C PHE A 43 1.06 7.77 -0.77
N GLU A 44 1.36 8.87 -0.06
CA GLU A 44 1.77 8.82 1.36
C GLU A 44 0.72 8.12 2.23
N PHE A 45 -0.55 8.48 2.03
CA PHE A 45 -1.66 7.88 2.76
C PHE A 45 -1.87 6.40 2.41
N CYS A 46 -1.76 6.05 1.14
CA CYS A 46 -1.92 4.67 0.67
C CYS A 46 -0.81 3.77 1.23
N TYR A 47 0.44 4.26 1.22
CA TYR A 47 1.59 3.60 1.83
C TYR A 47 1.40 3.40 3.35
N GLU A 48 0.93 4.43 4.06
CA GLU A 48 0.63 4.37 5.50
C GLU A 48 -0.41 3.29 5.81
N LEU A 49 -1.48 3.20 5.01
CA LEU A 49 -2.48 2.16 5.17
C LEU A 49 -1.91 0.76 4.87
N ALA A 50 -1.08 0.62 3.85
CA ALA A 50 -0.51 -0.65 3.45
C ALA A 50 0.30 -1.28 4.58
N TRP A 51 1.26 -0.54 5.17
CA TRP A 51 2.06 -1.10 6.26
C TRP A 51 1.24 -1.35 7.53
N ARG A 52 0.21 -0.54 7.81
CA ARG A 52 -0.70 -0.80 8.95
C ARG A 52 -1.50 -2.08 8.75
N VAL A 53 -1.99 -2.34 7.53
CA VAL A 53 -2.67 -3.60 7.21
C VAL A 53 -1.69 -4.76 7.36
N MET A 54 -0.50 -4.67 6.77
CA MET A 54 0.54 -5.71 6.91
C MET A 54 0.87 -6.00 8.38
N LYS A 55 1.05 -4.96 9.21
CA LYS A 55 1.29 -5.12 10.65
C LYS A 55 0.14 -5.88 11.32
N LYS A 56 -1.11 -5.55 11.02
CA LYS A 56 -2.28 -6.28 11.55
C LYS A 56 -2.29 -7.75 11.11
N VAL A 57 -1.91 -8.03 9.86
CA VAL A 57 -1.77 -9.40 9.35
C VAL A 57 -0.69 -10.15 10.14
N LEU A 58 0.49 -9.56 10.32
CA LEU A 58 1.55 -10.15 11.13
C LEU A 58 1.10 -10.43 12.57
N THR A 59 0.43 -9.46 13.21
CA THR A 59 -0.13 -9.64 14.55
C THR A 59 -1.13 -10.80 14.60
N PHE A 60 -1.96 -10.97 13.57
CA PHE A 60 -2.86 -12.12 13.47
C PHE A 60 -2.09 -13.46 13.40
N HIS A 61 -0.94 -13.48 12.74
CA HIS A 61 -0.04 -14.65 12.71
C HIS A 61 0.83 -14.79 13.97
N GLY A 62 0.64 -13.96 15.00
CA GLY A 62 1.43 -13.99 16.23
C GLY A 62 2.85 -13.40 16.08
N ILE A 63 3.09 -12.65 15.00
CA ILE A 63 4.35 -11.96 14.74
C ILE A 63 4.16 -10.49 15.13
N ASP A 64 4.89 -10.03 16.14
CA ASP A 64 4.91 -8.62 16.50
C ASP A 64 6.09 -7.90 15.83
N THR A 65 5.87 -6.64 15.46
CA THR A 65 6.88 -5.81 14.77
C THR A 65 6.81 -4.39 15.31
N ASP A 66 7.95 -3.87 15.77
CA ASP A 66 8.01 -2.58 16.45
C ASP A 66 8.05 -1.39 15.48
N ASN A 67 8.47 -1.61 14.24
CA ASN A 67 8.67 -0.55 13.26
C ASN A 67 8.32 -1.01 11.83
N VAL A 68 8.17 -0.02 10.94
CA VAL A 68 7.78 -0.19 9.54
C VAL A 68 8.77 -1.10 8.77
N ARG A 69 10.07 -1.03 9.06
CA ARG A 69 11.06 -1.83 8.34
C ARG A 69 10.94 -3.32 8.68
N ASP A 70 10.75 -3.64 9.95
CA ASP A 70 10.56 -5.02 10.38
C ASP A 70 9.22 -5.57 9.90
N THR A 71 8.15 -4.75 9.87
CA THR A 71 6.88 -5.11 9.24
C THR A 71 7.08 -5.61 7.81
N PHE A 72 7.80 -4.88 6.96
CA PHE A 72 8.00 -5.34 5.58
C PHE A 72 8.88 -6.59 5.50
N ARG A 73 9.92 -6.72 6.33
CA ARG A 73 10.77 -7.93 6.36
C ARG A 73 9.95 -9.18 6.67
N GLU A 74 9.16 -9.12 7.73
CA GLU A 74 8.33 -10.26 8.12
C GLU A 74 7.22 -10.52 7.09
N THR A 75 6.62 -9.47 6.52
CA THR A 75 5.61 -9.60 5.45
C THR A 75 6.19 -10.26 4.20
N ALA A 76 7.43 -9.95 3.84
CA ALA A 76 8.13 -10.59 2.72
C ALA A 76 8.39 -12.08 2.99
N LYS A 77 8.72 -12.47 4.23
CA LYS A 77 8.87 -13.88 4.63
C LYS A 77 7.55 -14.65 4.47
N LEU A 78 6.41 -14.00 4.72
CA LEU A 78 5.08 -14.56 4.44
C LEU A 78 4.72 -14.59 2.94
N LYS A 79 5.56 -14.05 2.05
CA LYS A 79 5.32 -13.96 0.59
C LYS A 79 4.07 -13.14 0.22
N LEU A 80 3.66 -12.24 1.11
CA LEU A 80 2.59 -11.26 0.89
C LEU A 80 3.08 -10.06 0.05
N ILE A 81 4.39 -9.79 0.09
CA ILE A 81 5.08 -8.85 -0.80
C ILE A 81 6.30 -9.53 -1.43
N THR A 82 6.78 -8.98 -2.55
CA THR A 82 7.89 -9.53 -3.33
C THR A 82 9.26 -9.28 -2.69
N SER A 83 9.50 -8.10 -2.13
CA SER A 83 10.75 -7.69 -1.50
C SER A 83 10.50 -6.59 -0.48
N ALA A 84 11.14 -6.66 0.70
CA ALA A 84 11.06 -5.59 1.69
C ALA A 84 11.84 -4.34 1.24
N GLU A 85 12.93 -4.54 0.51
CA GLU A 85 13.83 -3.50 0.01
C GLU A 85 13.13 -2.54 -0.95
N VAL A 86 12.26 -3.06 -1.82
CA VAL A 86 11.42 -2.24 -2.71
C VAL A 86 10.54 -1.30 -1.89
N TRP A 87 9.93 -1.81 -0.81
CA TRP A 87 9.09 -1.01 0.08
C TRP A 87 9.88 -0.01 0.92
N PHE A 88 11.11 -0.34 1.31
CA PHE A 88 12.01 0.63 1.94
C PHE A 88 12.33 1.80 1.00
N SER A 89 12.53 1.51 -0.29
CA SER A 89 12.82 2.56 -1.27
C SER A 89 11.69 3.58 -1.37
N TYR A 90 10.43 3.15 -1.23
CA TYR A 90 9.27 4.06 -1.20
C TYR A 90 9.28 4.98 0.02
N LEU A 91 9.75 4.50 1.18
CA LEU A 91 9.93 5.32 2.38
C LEU A 91 10.97 6.43 2.16
N ASP A 92 12.10 6.08 1.57
CA ASP A 92 13.19 7.03 1.34
C ASP A 92 12.80 8.06 0.28
N LYS A 93 12.07 7.63 -0.77
CA LYS A 93 11.58 8.49 -1.85
C LYS A 93 10.48 9.45 -1.38
N ARG A 94 9.66 9.08 -0.39
CA ARG A 94 8.71 10.01 0.27
C ARG A 94 9.41 11.24 0.86
N ASN A 95 10.64 11.10 1.37
CA ASN A 95 11.35 12.22 1.97
C ASN A 95 11.88 13.22 0.90
N ILE A 96 12.05 12.77 -0.35
CA ILE A 96 12.57 13.58 -1.46
C ILE A 96 11.49 14.49 -2.06
N THR A 97 10.22 14.07 -2.02
CA THR A 97 9.09 14.82 -2.60
C THR A 97 8.76 16.11 -1.85
N VAL A 98 9.27 16.28 -0.61
CA VAL A 98 9.01 17.45 0.24
C VAL A 98 9.99 18.61 -0.01
N HIS A 99 11.17 18.36 -0.58
CA HIS A 99 12.29 19.31 -0.50
C HIS A 99 12.89 19.79 -1.83
N THR A 100 12.33 19.45 -2.99
CA THR A 100 13.06 19.64 -4.27
C THR A 100 12.46 20.70 -5.20
N TYR A 101 13.25 21.74 -5.51
CA TYR A 101 12.93 22.90 -6.37
C TYR A 101 12.97 22.64 -7.89
N ARG A 102 13.31 21.42 -8.37
CA ARG A 102 13.34 21.06 -9.81
C ARG A 102 12.12 20.23 -10.20
N LYS A 103 11.02 20.93 -10.47
CA LYS A 103 9.67 20.40 -10.63
C LYS A 103 9.53 19.31 -11.71
N GLU A 104 10.12 19.50 -12.88
CA GLU A 104 9.89 18.62 -14.05
C GLU A 104 10.53 17.23 -13.91
N ILE A 105 11.76 17.16 -13.39
CA ILE A 105 12.46 15.89 -13.14
C ILE A 105 11.77 15.14 -11.98
N LEU A 106 11.28 15.88 -10.98
CA LEU A 106 10.56 15.31 -9.85
C LEU A 106 9.23 14.68 -10.28
N ASP A 107 8.49 15.35 -11.17
CA ASP A 107 7.18 14.89 -11.65
C ASP A 107 7.29 13.53 -12.36
N SER A 108 8.25 13.40 -13.30
CA SER A 108 8.44 12.17 -14.06
C SER A 108 8.93 11.00 -13.19
N LEU A 109 9.88 11.26 -12.29
CA LEU A 109 10.38 10.26 -11.35
C LEU A 109 9.29 9.83 -10.38
N PHE A 110 8.54 10.78 -9.82
CA PHE A 110 7.45 10.51 -8.90
C PHE A 110 6.34 9.69 -9.57
N PHE A 111 5.98 10.03 -10.81
CA PHE A 111 5.02 9.24 -11.58
C PHE A 111 5.48 7.79 -11.73
N SER A 112 6.74 7.54 -12.11
CA SER A 112 7.29 6.18 -12.20
C SER A 112 7.19 5.43 -10.86
N ILE A 113 7.58 6.08 -9.77
CA ILE A 113 7.55 5.50 -8.42
C ILE A 113 6.13 5.12 -8.02
N THR A 114 5.16 5.99 -8.26
CA THR A 114 3.76 5.70 -7.91
C THR A 114 3.15 4.57 -8.73
N GLN A 115 3.56 4.42 -10.00
CA GLN A 115 3.17 3.31 -10.86
C GLN A 115 3.79 1.98 -10.40
N GLU A 116 5.06 1.98 -9.99
CA GLU A 116 5.72 0.82 -9.39
C GLU A 116 5.03 0.42 -8.08
N PHE A 117 4.77 1.39 -7.20
CA PHE A 117 4.08 1.17 -5.94
C PHE A 117 2.68 0.59 -6.14
N LEU A 118 1.92 1.07 -7.13
CA LEU A 118 0.61 0.50 -7.45
C LEU A 118 0.69 -0.99 -7.81
N LYS A 119 1.72 -1.40 -8.56
CA LYS A 119 1.91 -2.82 -8.92
C LYS A 119 2.21 -3.68 -7.69
N ASP A 120 3.07 -3.20 -6.79
CA ASP A 120 3.36 -3.92 -5.54
C ASP A 120 2.15 -3.96 -4.61
N LEU A 121 1.34 -2.92 -4.60
CA LEU A 121 0.11 -2.86 -3.84
C LEU A 121 -0.96 -3.81 -4.40
N ASP A 122 -1.06 -3.92 -5.73
CA ASP A 122 -1.93 -4.90 -6.40
C ASP A 122 -1.52 -6.33 -6.05
N TYR A 123 -0.21 -6.60 -6.03
CA TYR A 123 0.30 -7.89 -5.60
C TYR A 123 -0.11 -8.20 -4.15
N LEU A 124 0.09 -7.25 -3.23
CA LEU A 124 -0.33 -7.41 -1.84
C LEU A 124 -1.83 -7.70 -1.73
N LEU A 125 -2.68 -6.89 -2.39
CA LEU A 125 -4.13 -7.05 -2.32
C LEU A 125 -4.56 -8.41 -2.87
N ALA A 126 -3.98 -8.86 -3.99
CA ALA A 126 -4.26 -10.18 -4.54
C ALA A 126 -3.83 -11.33 -3.61
N LYS A 127 -2.73 -11.14 -2.85
CA LYS A 127 -2.31 -12.11 -1.82
C LYS A 127 -3.28 -12.14 -0.64
N LEU A 128 -3.68 -10.98 -0.13
CA LEU A 128 -4.66 -10.87 0.95
C LEU A 128 -6.01 -11.47 0.56
N GLU A 129 -6.46 -11.24 -0.67
CA GLU A 129 -7.69 -11.84 -1.19
C GLU A 129 -7.58 -13.36 -1.30
N LYS A 130 -6.44 -13.88 -1.79
CA LYS A 130 -6.20 -15.33 -1.89
C LYS A 130 -6.10 -16.01 -0.53
N GLU A 131 -5.55 -15.33 0.47
CA GLU A 131 -5.41 -15.84 1.84
C GLU A 131 -6.65 -15.63 2.69
N ALA A 132 -7.53 -14.70 2.32
CA ALA A 132 -8.85 -14.59 2.93
C ALA A 132 -9.52 -15.97 2.74
N PRO A 133 -9.82 -16.69 3.82
CA PRO A 133 -10.48 -17.98 3.66
C PRO A 133 -11.73 -17.72 2.82
N LYS A 134 -12.05 -18.65 1.91
CA LYS A 134 -13.44 -18.89 1.54
C LYS A 134 -14.16 -19.25 2.83
N TYR A 135 -14.51 -18.24 3.63
CA TYR A 135 -15.34 -18.43 4.79
C TYR A 135 -16.71 -18.74 4.22
N ALA A 136 -16.93 -19.99 3.84
CA ALA A 136 -18.23 -20.57 4.00
C ALA A 136 -18.50 -20.41 5.50
N PRO A 137 -19.48 -19.59 5.91
CA PRO A 137 -19.92 -19.65 7.29
C PRO A 137 -20.28 -21.11 7.54
N ASN A 138 -19.43 -21.81 8.31
CA ASN A 138 -19.73 -23.18 8.68
C ASN A 138 -21.09 -23.14 9.36
N GLY A 139 -22.00 -23.92 8.80
CA GLY A 139 -23.29 -24.19 9.39
C GLY A 139 -23.12 -24.58 10.84
N ASN A 140 -23.90 -23.90 11.66
CA ASN A 140 -24.66 -24.43 12.77
C ASN A 140 -25.90 -23.57 12.90
#